data_AF-A0A963T960-F1
#
_entry.id   AF-A0A963T960-F1
#
_cell.length_a   1.000
_cell.length_b   1.000
_cell.length_c   1.000
_cell.angle_alpha   90.00
_cell.angle_beta   90.00
_cell.angle_gamma   90.00
#
_symmetry.space_group_name_H-M   'P 1'
#
loop_
_entity.id
_entity.type
_entity.pdbx_description
1 polymer ?
#
loop_
_entity_poly.entity_id
_entity_poly.type
_entity_poly.pdbx_seq_one_letter_code
_entity_poly.pdbx_strand_id
1 'polypeptide(L)'
;MGNDLDYDALMEIIRRRRSVRKFEPGRAVGRDVLARIADAGRWAPSGANTQPWDFIIVDDPDVKEQVFAVFMRQSQRLFAGAKGFPHVKKAYMANTVAIIVILGDPRWKCCFPQATSMALTDEYAANNENIFLVSLGAAIQNLQLAVTAEGLTSAWLSGGGEATTNRELSEVLGYPGFMQAIGTMPIGYPEKDVSLRYRRPLEQVVHWNGYQPAQFRPDDLIHAYRDRIRPFAMYRGTERMGDWEDAEEKAGDWLAAFDGPTPNPDGELP
;
A
#
# COMPACT_ATOMS: atom_id res chain seq x y z
N MET A 1 7.24 25.56 -23.13
CA MET A 1 6.38 24.41 -23.45
C MET A 1 5.14 24.56 -22.59
N GLY A 2 3.95 24.64 -23.20
CA GLY A 2 2.70 24.65 -22.44
C GLY A 2 2.58 23.34 -21.68
N ASN A 3 2.09 23.40 -20.45
CA ASN A 3 1.84 22.20 -19.67
C ASN A 3 0.52 21.58 -20.17
N ASP A 4 0.59 20.68 -21.15
CA ASP A 4 -0.56 19.92 -21.65
C ASP A 4 -1.04 18.84 -20.64
N LEU A 5 -0.56 18.92 -19.39
CA LEU A 5 -0.91 18.01 -18.31
C LEU A 5 -2.11 18.53 -17.52
N ASP A 6 -3.10 17.66 -17.36
CA ASP A 6 -4.28 17.91 -16.54
C ASP A 6 -4.05 17.43 -15.10
N TYR A 7 -3.84 18.38 -14.19
CA TYR A 7 -3.65 18.10 -12.76
C TYR A 7 -4.91 17.56 -12.10
N ASP A 8 -6.10 18.02 -12.52
CA ASP A 8 -7.35 17.61 -11.92
C ASP A 8 -7.68 16.17 -12.30
N ALA A 9 -7.38 15.75 -13.52
CA ALA A 9 -7.49 14.34 -13.93
C ALA A 9 -6.58 13.43 -13.08
N LEU A 10 -5.33 13.83 -12.82
CA LEU A 10 -4.44 13.09 -11.93
C LEU A 10 -5.02 12.99 -10.52
N MET A 11 -5.47 14.11 -9.97
CA MET A 11 -6.04 14.16 -8.62
C MET A 11 -7.34 13.38 -8.51
N GLU A 12 -8.15 13.32 -9.56
CA GLU A 12 -9.34 12.49 -9.63
C GLU A 12 -8.98 10.99 -9.49
N ILE A 13 -7.97 10.50 -10.22
CA ILE A 13 -7.50 9.11 -10.11
C ILE A 13 -7.02 8.83 -8.69
N ILE A 14 -6.16 9.69 -8.13
CA ILE A 14 -5.62 9.55 -6.76
C ILE A 14 -6.76 9.51 -5.74
N ARG A 15 -7.74 10.41 -5.87
CA ARG A 15 -8.90 10.50 -4.98
C ARG A 15 -9.90 9.39 -5.20
N ARG A 16 -10.00 8.75 -6.37
CA ARG A 16 -10.88 7.60 -6.60
C ARG A 16 -10.30 6.29 -6.13
N ARG A 17 -8.97 6.13 -6.13
CA ARG A 17 -8.30 4.88 -5.74
C ARG A 17 -8.70 4.43 -4.34
N ARG A 18 -9.18 3.19 -4.20
CA ARG A 18 -9.56 2.56 -2.93
C ARG A 18 -8.87 1.21 -2.78
N SER A 19 -8.73 0.76 -1.54
CA SER A 19 -8.37 -0.63 -1.27
C SER A 19 -9.64 -1.45 -1.11
N VAL A 20 -10.02 -2.16 -2.16
CA VAL A 20 -11.22 -3.01 -2.23
C VAL A 20 -10.80 -4.48 -2.22
N ARG A 21 -11.61 -5.28 -1.54
CA ARG A 21 -11.28 -6.65 -1.13
C ARG A 21 -12.44 -7.61 -1.36
N LYS A 22 -13.36 -7.23 -2.25
CA LYS A 22 -14.50 -8.02 -2.72
C LYS A 22 -14.78 -7.59 -4.15
N PHE A 23 -14.86 -8.57 -5.04
CA PHE A 23 -14.92 -8.33 -6.47
C PHE A 23 -16.15 -9.01 -7.08
N GLU A 24 -16.70 -8.40 -8.12
CA GLU A 24 -17.81 -8.97 -8.90
C GLU A 24 -17.38 -10.29 -9.57
N PRO A 25 -18.19 -11.37 -9.47
CA PRO A 25 -17.89 -12.62 -10.17
C PRO A 25 -18.10 -12.50 -11.69
N GLY A 26 -17.41 -13.35 -12.46
CA GLY A 26 -17.66 -13.52 -13.90
C GLY A 26 -17.17 -12.38 -14.81
N ARG A 27 -16.52 -11.35 -14.25
CA ARG A 27 -15.90 -10.28 -15.03
C ARG A 27 -14.49 -10.66 -15.47
N ALA A 28 -14.06 -10.15 -16.61
CA ALA A 28 -12.71 -10.30 -17.14
C ALA A 28 -12.21 -9.00 -17.79
N VAL A 29 -10.91 -8.91 -18.02
CA VAL A 29 -10.27 -7.86 -18.81
C VAL A 29 -9.26 -8.49 -19.77
N GLY A 30 -8.97 -7.81 -20.88
CA GLY A 30 -7.95 -8.26 -21.82
C GLY A 30 -6.54 -8.14 -21.23
N ARG A 31 -5.60 -8.96 -21.72
CA ARG A 31 -4.18 -8.88 -21.34
C ARG A 31 -3.55 -7.54 -21.73
N ASP A 32 -4.10 -6.83 -22.70
CA ASP A 32 -3.69 -5.47 -23.06
C ASP A 32 -3.92 -4.47 -21.91
N VAL A 33 -5.06 -4.58 -21.21
CA VAL A 33 -5.36 -3.78 -20.01
C VAL A 33 -4.34 -4.09 -18.91
N LEU A 34 -4.10 -5.38 -18.65
CA LEU A 34 -3.14 -5.82 -17.64
C LEU A 34 -1.71 -5.38 -17.98
N ALA A 35 -1.34 -5.39 -19.26
CA ALA A 35 -0.05 -4.89 -19.75
C ALA A 35 0.08 -3.37 -19.58
N ARG A 36 -0.97 -2.58 -19.84
CA ARG A 36 -0.95 -1.13 -19.58
C ARG A 36 -0.77 -0.82 -18.09
N ILE A 37 -1.44 -1.58 -17.22
CA ILE A 37 -1.25 -1.48 -15.77
C ILE A 37 0.21 -1.74 -15.41
N ALA A 38 0.78 -2.86 -15.88
CA ALA A 38 2.17 -3.21 -15.63
C ALA A 38 3.16 -2.17 -16.18
N ASP A 39 2.88 -1.59 -17.35
CA ASP A 39 3.70 -0.53 -17.94
C ASP A 39 3.75 0.73 -17.07
N ALA A 40 2.64 1.10 -16.42
CA ALA A 40 2.64 2.19 -15.44
C ALA A 40 3.57 1.89 -14.24
N GLY A 41 3.57 0.64 -13.77
CA GLY A 41 4.53 0.16 -12.76
C GLY A 41 5.98 0.27 -13.25
N ARG A 42 6.25 -0.08 -14.52
CA ARG A 42 7.57 0.01 -15.16
C ARG A 42 8.09 1.45 -15.21
N TRP A 43 7.21 2.43 -15.32
CA TRP A 43 7.53 3.86 -15.34
C TRP A 43 7.83 4.47 -13.95
N ALA A 44 7.78 3.69 -12.87
CA ALA A 44 8.10 4.20 -11.55
C ALA A 44 9.58 4.62 -11.43
N PRO A 45 9.91 5.63 -10.62
CA PRO A 45 11.30 5.96 -10.31
C PRO A 45 11.95 4.85 -9.46
N SER A 46 13.25 4.65 -9.65
CA SER A 46 14.04 3.73 -8.82
C SER A 46 15.45 4.26 -8.56
N GLY A 47 16.02 3.90 -7.41
CA GLY A 47 17.40 4.23 -7.07
C GLY A 47 18.37 3.75 -8.15
N ALA A 48 19.28 4.61 -8.60
CA ALA A 48 20.22 4.30 -9.68
C ALA A 48 19.55 3.75 -10.97
N ASN A 49 18.26 4.02 -11.20
CA ASN A 49 17.48 3.46 -12.32
C ASN A 49 17.52 1.93 -12.42
N THR A 50 17.70 1.24 -11.28
CA THR A 50 17.90 -0.22 -11.26
C THR A 50 16.67 -1.01 -11.65
N GLN A 51 15.47 -0.42 -11.53
CA GLN A 51 14.19 -1.07 -11.82
C GLN A 51 14.14 -2.47 -11.16
N PRO A 52 14.27 -2.56 -9.82
CA PRO A 52 14.58 -3.81 -9.13
C PRO A 52 13.37 -4.74 -9.00
N TRP A 53 12.39 -4.60 -9.89
CA TRP A 53 11.10 -5.27 -9.86
C TRP A 53 10.90 -6.19 -11.05
N ASP A 54 10.15 -7.26 -10.80
CA ASP A 54 9.44 -8.03 -11.81
C ASP A 54 7.97 -8.09 -11.42
N PHE A 55 7.07 -8.08 -12.41
CA PHE A 55 5.63 -8.20 -12.18
C PHE A 55 5.11 -9.50 -12.77
N ILE A 56 4.70 -10.43 -11.91
CA ILE A 56 4.01 -11.65 -12.35
C ILE A 56 2.52 -11.36 -12.36
N ILE A 57 1.91 -11.35 -13.55
CA ILE A 57 0.47 -11.18 -13.75
C ILE A 57 -0.15 -12.57 -13.83
N VAL A 58 -0.95 -12.93 -12.82
CA VAL A 58 -1.65 -14.21 -12.74
C VAL A 58 -3.11 -14.01 -13.14
N ASP A 59 -3.44 -14.29 -14.40
CA ASP A 59 -4.80 -14.22 -14.94
C ASP A 59 -5.44 -15.60 -15.19
N ASP A 60 -4.61 -16.65 -15.29
CA ASP A 60 -5.03 -18.04 -15.41
C ASP A 60 -5.83 -18.51 -14.18
N PRO A 61 -7.05 -19.08 -14.35
CA PRO A 61 -7.90 -19.50 -13.24
C PRO A 61 -7.26 -20.52 -12.31
N ASP A 62 -6.55 -21.53 -12.85
CA ASP A 62 -5.98 -22.62 -12.08
C ASP A 62 -4.77 -22.12 -11.29
N VAL A 63 -3.94 -21.26 -11.89
CA VAL A 63 -2.81 -20.63 -11.19
C VAL A 63 -3.31 -19.65 -10.11
N LYS A 64 -4.38 -18.90 -10.37
CA LYS A 64 -5.01 -18.04 -9.34
C LYS A 64 -5.47 -18.85 -8.13
N GLU A 65 -6.06 -20.02 -8.34
CA GLU A 65 -6.49 -20.90 -7.26
C GLU A 65 -5.29 -21.40 -6.43
N GLN A 66 -4.19 -21.78 -7.09
CA GLN A 66 -2.96 -22.19 -6.40
C GLN A 66 -2.37 -21.05 -5.57
N VAL A 67 -2.28 -19.84 -6.13
CA VAL A 67 -1.83 -18.64 -5.40
C VAL A 67 -2.74 -18.36 -4.22
N PHE A 68 -4.07 -18.43 -4.40
CA PHE A 68 -5.03 -18.26 -3.33
C PHE A 68 -4.81 -19.26 -2.19
N ALA A 69 -4.57 -20.53 -2.51
CA ALA A 69 -4.29 -21.57 -1.52
C ALA A 69 -3.03 -21.25 -0.69
N VAL A 70 -1.97 -20.69 -1.29
CA VAL A 70 -0.77 -20.23 -0.56
C VAL A 70 -1.14 -19.16 0.47
N PHE A 71 -1.92 -18.15 0.07
CA PHE A 71 -2.33 -17.07 0.98
C PHE A 71 -3.32 -17.54 2.06
N MET A 72 -4.13 -18.57 1.79
CA MET A 72 -4.96 -19.22 2.80
C MET A 72 -4.11 -19.93 3.86
N ARG A 73 -3.06 -20.65 3.46
CA ARG A 73 -2.11 -21.28 4.40
C ARG A 73 -1.32 -20.23 5.19
N GLN A 74 -0.84 -19.16 4.54
CA GLN A 74 -0.23 -18.02 5.22
C GLN A 74 -1.16 -17.47 6.30
N SER A 75 -2.44 -17.27 5.96
CA SER A 75 -3.46 -16.78 6.88
C SER A 75 -3.59 -17.68 8.11
N GLN A 76 -3.76 -18.99 7.91
CA GLN A 76 -3.88 -19.95 9.01
C GLN A 76 -2.65 -19.93 9.93
N ARG A 77 -1.45 -19.82 9.36
CA ARG A 77 -0.18 -19.78 10.10
C ARG A 77 0.02 -18.48 10.88
N LEU A 78 -0.21 -17.32 10.27
CA LEU A 78 0.15 -16.02 10.86
C LEU A 78 -0.96 -15.41 11.73
N PHE A 79 -2.24 -15.68 11.43
CA PHE A 79 -3.33 -15.08 12.23
C PHE A 79 -3.57 -15.78 13.56
N ALA A 80 -3.22 -17.06 13.70
CA ALA A 80 -3.37 -17.79 14.96
C ALA A 80 -2.58 -17.14 16.13
N GLY A 81 -1.53 -16.37 15.83
CA GLY A 81 -0.68 -15.70 16.83
C GLY A 81 -0.70 -14.17 16.78
N ALA A 82 -1.55 -13.54 15.96
CA ALA A 82 -1.49 -12.09 15.74
C ALA A 82 -2.31 -11.28 16.77
N LYS A 83 -1.75 -10.15 17.24
CA LYS A 83 -2.47 -9.10 17.97
C LYS A 83 -2.35 -7.76 17.22
N GLY A 84 -3.36 -6.89 17.32
CA GLY A 84 -3.25 -5.47 16.97
C GLY A 84 -3.53 -5.06 15.51
N PHE A 85 -3.61 -6.00 14.55
CA PHE A 85 -3.96 -5.70 13.15
C PHE A 85 -5.39 -6.18 12.80
N PRO A 86 -6.19 -5.44 12.02
CA PRO A 86 -7.53 -5.86 11.63
C PRO A 86 -7.50 -7.21 10.89
N HIS A 87 -8.32 -8.17 11.33
CA HIS A 87 -8.47 -9.44 10.64
C HIS A 87 -9.04 -9.22 9.24
N VAL A 88 -8.21 -9.40 8.21
CA VAL A 88 -8.67 -9.38 6.82
C VAL A 88 -8.99 -10.81 6.43
N LYS A 89 -10.28 -11.14 6.30
CA LYS A 89 -10.70 -12.40 5.68
C LYS A 89 -10.12 -12.43 4.26
N LYS A 90 -9.39 -13.49 3.90
CA LYS A 90 -8.70 -13.66 2.60
C LYS A 90 -9.63 -13.81 1.39
N ALA A 91 -10.96 -13.69 1.58
CA ALA A 91 -11.97 -13.61 0.51
C ALA A 91 -11.67 -12.54 -0.55
N TYR A 92 -10.72 -11.64 -0.31
CA TYR A 92 -10.25 -10.65 -1.28
C TYR A 92 -9.52 -11.20 -2.50
N MET A 93 -9.17 -12.49 -2.54
CA MET A 93 -8.61 -13.09 -3.76
C MET A 93 -9.68 -13.74 -4.63
N ALA A 94 -10.88 -13.96 -4.09
CA ALA A 94 -12.00 -14.48 -4.85
C ALA A 94 -12.48 -13.46 -5.88
N ASN A 95 -12.99 -13.96 -7.01
CA ASN A 95 -13.55 -13.17 -8.11
C ASN A 95 -12.59 -12.11 -8.69
N THR A 96 -11.28 -12.28 -8.50
CA THR A 96 -10.28 -11.39 -9.09
C THR A 96 -10.18 -11.65 -10.59
N VAL A 97 -10.06 -10.57 -11.38
CA VAL A 97 -9.73 -10.69 -12.81
C VAL A 97 -8.30 -11.21 -12.94
N ALA A 98 -7.37 -10.65 -12.16
CA ALA A 98 -5.98 -11.06 -12.09
C ALA A 98 -5.40 -10.78 -10.69
N ILE A 99 -4.26 -11.42 -10.39
CA ILE A 99 -3.42 -11.08 -9.23
C ILE A 99 -2.05 -10.66 -9.78
N ILE A 100 -1.59 -9.45 -9.42
CA ILE A 100 -0.21 -9.04 -9.70
C ILE A 100 0.64 -9.33 -8.47
N VAL A 101 1.68 -10.14 -8.64
CA VAL A 101 2.74 -10.33 -7.65
C VAL A 101 3.92 -9.47 -8.05
N ILE A 102 4.28 -8.53 -7.18
CA ILE A 102 5.41 -7.62 -7.33
C ILE A 102 6.60 -8.24 -6.63
N LEU A 103 7.56 -8.69 -7.43
CA LEU A 103 8.81 -9.23 -6.95
C LEU A 103 9.84 -8.11 -6.78
N GLY A 104 10.67 -8.23 -5.75
CA GLY A 104 11.89 -7.46 -5.60
C GLY A 104 13.10 -8.37 -5.76
N ASP A 105 14.05 -7.97 -6.60
CA ASP A 105 15.35 -8.63 -6.73
C ASP A 105 16.43 -7.88 -5.92
N PRO A 106 16.80 -8.40 -4.73
CA PRO A 106 17.73 -7.72 -3.84
C PRO A 106 19.15 -7.63 -4.40
N ARG A 107 19.49 -8.35 -5.49
CA ARG A 107 20.82 -8.27 -6.11
C ARG A 107 21.12 -6.88 -6.67
N TRP A 108 20.10 -6.13 -7.08
CA TRP A 108 20.25 -4.74 -7.54
C TRP A 108 20.77 -3.79 -6.46
N LYS A 109 20.75 -4.18 -5.18
CA LYS A 109 21.34 -3.38 -4.09
C LYS A 109 22.83 -3.15 -4.25
N CYS A 110 23.53 -3.95 -5.07
CA CYS A 110 24.95 -3.70 -5.40
C CYS A 110 25.17 -2.42 -6.23
N CYS A 111 24.14 -1.90 -6.89
CA CYS A 111 24.20 -0.66 -7.68
C CYS A 111 23.98 0.59 -6.84
N PHE A 112 23.61 0.45 -5.57
CA PHE A 112 23.45 1.57 -4.64
C PHE A 112 24.81 1.95 -4.02
N PRO A 113 24.90 3.06 -3.27
CA PRO A 113 26.14 3.39 -2.58
C PRO A 113 26.63 2.21 -1.72
N GLN A 114 27.95 1.96 -1.72
CA GLN A 114 28.57 0.87 -0.98
C GLN A 114 29.55 1.40 0.05
N ALA A 115 29.64 0.71 1.19
CA ALA A 115 30.59 1.07 2.24
C ALA A 115 32.03 0.91 1.74
N THR A 116 32.87 1.91 2.05
CA THR A 116 34.32 1.89 1.76
C THR A 116 35.15 1.37 2.94
N SER A 117 34.52 1.12 4.09
CA SER A 117 35.15 0.58 5.29
C SER A 117 34.16 -0.25 6.09
N MET A 118 34.68 -1.17 6.92
CA MET A 118 33.84 -2.03 7.77
C MET A 118 32.96 -1.22 8.73
N ALA A 119 33.44 -0.08 9.22
CA ALA A 119 32.71 0.79 10.15
C ALA A 119 31.42 1.38 9.55
N LEU A 120 31.30 1.42 8.23
CA LEU A 120 30.15 1.99 7.52
C LEU A 120 29.18 0.90 6.99
N THR A 121 29.48 -0.38 7.20
CA THR A 121 28.75 -1.49 6.56
C THR A 121 27.26 -1.46 6.89
N ASP A 122 26.91 -1.32 8.17
CA ASP A 122 25.52 -1.37 8.63
C ASP A 122 24.72 -0.15 8.17
N GLU A 123 25.33 1.04 8.14
CA GLU A 123 24.69 2.28 7.69
C GLU A 123 24.34 2.21 6.19
N TYR A 124 25.29 1.74 5.36
CA TYR A 124 25.04 1.56 3.94
C TYR A 124 24.08 0.40 3.66
N ALA A 125 24.14 -0.69 4.43
CA ALA A 125 23.17 -1.77 4.30
C ALA A 125 21.74 -1.28 4.58
N ALA A 126 21.54 -0.51 5.66
CA ALA A 126 20.25 0.08 5.99
C ALA A 126 19.76 1.07 4.91
N ASN A 127 20.64 1.93 4.40
CA ASN A 127 20.29 2.85 3.32
C ASN A 127 19.93 2.11 2.02
N ASN A 128 20.66 1.06 1.68
CA ASN A 128 20.40 0.25 0.49
C ASN A 128 19.07 -0.50 0.59
N GLU A 129 18.69 -0.96 1.78
CA GLU A 129 17.36 -1.52 2.04
C GLU A 129 16.26 -0.47 1.83
N ASN A 130 16.46 0.75 2.35
CA ASN A 130 15.51 1.84 2.16
C ASN A 130 15.32 2.16 0.68
N ILE A 131 16.42 2.37 -0.07
CA ILE A 131 16.37 2.66 -1.52
C ILE A 131 15.62 1.57 -2.28
N PHE A 132 15.90 0.30 -1.96
CA PHE A 132 15.24 -0.85 -2.57
C PHE A 132 13.73 -0.83 -2.33
N LEU A 133 13.30 -0.73 -1.06
CA LEU A 133 11.90 -0.82 -0.69
C LEU A 133 11.09 0.41 -1.16
N VAL A 134 11.65 1.63 -1.13
CA VAL A 134 10.95 2.81 -1.66
C VAL A 134 10.79 2.77 -3.18
N SER A 135 11.77 2.19 -3.90
CA SER A 135 11.66 1.98 -5.36
C SER A 135 10.49 1.04 -5.68
N LEU A 136 10.37 -0.06 -4.96
CA LEU A 136 9.27 -1.02 -5.10
C LEU A 136 7.92 -0.43 -4.68
N GLY A 137 7.90 0.38 -3.61
CA GLY A 137 6.71 1.10 -3.17
C GLY A 137 6.19 2.09 -4.22
N ALA A 138 7.10 2.77 -4.92
CA ALA A 138 6.73 3.66 -6.03
C ALA A 138 6.09 2.89 -7.20
N ALA A 139 6.66 1.74 -7.58
CA ALA A 139 6.07 0.85 -8.59
C ALA A 139 4.67 0.37 -8.19
N ILE A 140 4.49 -0.09 -6.94
CA ILE A 140 3.19 -0.54 -6.43
C ILE A 140 2.16 0.61 -6.43
N GLN A 141 2.58 1.82 -6.10
CA GLN A 141 1.69 2.98 -6.14
C GLN A 141 1.26 3.32 -7.59
N ASN A 142 2.17 3.30 -8.56
CA ASN A 142 1.83 3.50 -9.97
C ASN A 142 0.85 2.42 -10.47
N LEU A 143 1.09 1.15 -10.14
CA LEU A 143 0.18 0.04 -10.46
C LEU A 143 -1.23 0.32 -9.92
N GLN A 144 -1.38 0.79 -8.68
CA GLN A 144 -2.69 1.10 -8.09
C GLN A 144 -3.41 2.26 -8.80
N LEU A 145 -2.68 3.29 -9.21
CA LEU A 145 -3.25 4.42 -9.95
C LEU A 145 -3.70 3.99 -11.34
N ALA A 146 -2.89 3.18 -12.04
CA ALA A 146 -3.25 2.64 -13.35
C ALA A 146 -4.46 1.70 -13.28
N VAL A 147 -4.52 0.81 -12.28
CA VAL A 147 -5.71 -0.02 -12.01
C VAL A 147 -6.96 0.87 -11.88
N THR A 148 -6.85 1.97 -11.14
CA THR A 148 -7.98 2.90 -10.94
C THR A 148 -8.36 3.60 -12.24
N ALA A 149 -7.38 4.02 -13.04
CA ALA A 149 -7.60 4.67 -14.33
C ALA A 149 -8.27 3.74 -15.36
N GLU A 150 -8.01 2.43 -15.30
CA GLU A 150 -8.66 1.40 -16.10
C GLU A 150 -10.09 1.05 -15.61
N GLY A 151 -10.62 1.78 -14.62
CA GLY A 151 -11.95 1.52 -14.05
C GLY A 151 -12.03 0.28 -13.16
N LEU A 152 -10.88 -0.26 -12.75
CA LEU A 152 -10.76 -1.39 -11.84
C LEU A 152 -10.42 -0.91 -10.42
N THR A 153 -10.37 -1.84 -9.48
CA THR A 153 -9.87 -1.59 -8.14
C THR A 153 -8.92 -2.70 -7.70
N SER A 154 -8.12 -2.41 -6.67
CA SER A 154 -7.20 -3.38 -6.06
C SER A 154 -7.09 -3.16 -4.55
N ALA A 155 -6.26 -3.94 -3.89
CA ALA A 155 -5.72 -3.63 -2.58
C ALA A 155 -4.25 -4.06 -2.53
N TRP A 156 -3.34 -3.15 -2.18
CA TRP A 156 -1.96 -3.54 -1.86
C TRP A 156 -1.93 -4.33 -0.55
N LEU A 157 -1.36 -5.52 -0.65
CA LEU A 157 -1.06 -6.41 0.45
C LEU A 157 0.44 -6.63 0.50
N SER A 158 1.07 -6.33 1.63
CA SER A 158 2.51 -6.50 1.84
C SER A 158 2.91 -7.92 2.26
N GLY A 159 1.94 -8.82 2.41
CA GLY A 159 2.20 -10.22 2.69
C GLY A 159 2.58 -10.97 1.42
N GLY A 160 3.36 -12.04 1.55
CA GLY A 160 3.90 -12.81 0.44
C GLY A 160 5.41 -13.01 0.55
N GLY A 161 6.14 -11.99 0.99
CA GLY A 161 7.59 -12.00 1.12
C GLY A 161 8.12 -12.74 2.36
N GLU A 162 7.26 -13.20 3.27
CA GLU A 162 7.71 -13.96 4.43
C GLU A 162 8.32 -15.29 3.98
N ALA A 163 9.43 -15.73 4.60
CA ALA A 163 10.25 -16.85 4.11
C ALA A 163 9.46 -18.06 3.63
N THR A 164 8.50 -18.54 4.43
CA THR A 164 7.69 -19.71 4.05
C THR A 164 6.68 -19.40 2.94
N THR A 165 5.99 -18.25 3.01
CA THR A 165 5.02 -17.85 1.98
C THR A 165 5.71 -17.60 0.64
N ASN A 166 6.87 -16.93 0.66
CA ASN A 166 7.65 -16.62 -0.52
C ASN A 166 8.16 -17.89 -1.21
N ARG A 167 8.60 -18.89 -0.43
CA ARG A 167 8.98 -20.19 -0.97
C ARG A 167 7.79 -20.88 -1.66
N GLU A 168 6.64 -20.95 -0.98
CA GLU A 168 5.43 -21.57 -1.56
C GLU A 168 4.96 -20.84 -2.83
N LEU A 169 5.03 -19.50 -2.86
CA LEU A 169 4.74 -18.70 -4.06
C LEU A 169 5.77 -18.93 -5.17
N SER A 170 7.06 -19.03 -4.84
CA SER A 170 8.15 -19.35 -5.78
C SER A 170 7.97 -20.73 -6.40
N GLU A 171 7.53 -21.73 -5.63
CA GLU A 171 7.21 -23.08 -6.14
C GLU A 171 6.04 -23.05 -7.15
N VAL A 172 5.02 -22.22 -6.89
CA VAL A 172 3.84 -22.08 -7.77
C VAL A 172 4.15 -21.24 -9.02
N LEU A 173 4.88 -20.13 -8.87
CA LEU A 173 5.05 -19.10 -9.90
C LEU A 173 6.41 -19.14 -10.59
N GLY A 174 7.34 -19.98 -10.13
CA GLY A 174 8.61 -20.26 -10.80
C GLY A 174 9.69 -19.18 -10.68
N TYR A 175 9.53 -18.16 -9.83
CA TYR A 175 10.57 -17.15 -9.64
C TYR A 175 11.70 -17.64 -8.71
N PRO A 176 12.94 -17.16 -8.84
CA PRO A 176 14.05 -17.56 -7.98
C PRO A 176 13.78 -17.30 -6.48
N GLY A 177 14.05 -18.27 -5.62
CA GLY A 177 13.74 -18.18 -4.18
C GLY A 177 14.49 -17.10 -3.39
N PHE A 178 15.53 -16.48 -3.96
CA PHE A 178 16.20 -15.31 -3.36
C PHE A 178 15.44 -13.99 -3.65
N MET A 179 14.59 -13.95 -4.67
CA MET A 179 13.67 -12.83 -4.90
C MET A 179 12.52 -12.90 -3.91
N GLN A 180 11.91 -11.76 -3.63
CA GLN A 180 10.86 -11.65 -2.62
C GLN A 180 9.58 -11.07 -3.21
N ALA A 181 8.42 -11.66 -2.91
CA ALA A 181 7.10 -11.09 -3.21
C ALA A 181 6.79 -9.92 -2.25
N ILE A 182 7.29 -8.72 -2.58
CA ILE A 182 7.18 -7.51 -1.76
C ILE A 182 5.77 -6.91 -1.79
N GLY A 183 5.02 -7.14 -2.87
CA GLY A 183 3.63 -6.73 -2.99
C GLY A 183 2.77 -7.78 -3.66
N THR A 184 1.53 -7.91 -3.19
CA THR A 184 0.48 -8.69 -3.86
C THR A 184 -0.73 -7.81 -4.07
N MET A 185 -1.24 -7.79 -5.30
CA MET A 185 -2.34 -6.94 -5.73
C MET A 185 -3.42 -7.78 -6.44
N PRO A 186 -4.45 -8.25 -5.74
CA PRO A 186 -5.69 -8.69 -6.39
C PRO A 186 -6.31 -7.53 -7.14
N ILE A 187 -6.75 -7.75 -8.38
CA ILE A 187 -7.41 -6.74 -9.22
C ILE A 187 -8.79 -7.28 -9.60
N GLY A 188 -9.77 -6.39 -9.70
CA GLY A 188 -11.07 -6.71 -10.25
C GLY A 188 -12.03 -5.53 -10.22
N TYR A 189 -13.28 -5.79 -10.60
CA TYR A 189 -14.37 -4.82 -10.47
C TYR A 189 -14.91 -4.86 -9.04
N PRO A 190 -15.08 -3.70 -8.36
CA PRO A 190 -15.61 -3.68 -7.01
C PRO A 190 -17.03 -4.26 -6.97
N GLU A 191 -17.31 -5.22 -6.07
CA GLU A 191 -18.69 -5.71 -5.85
C GLU A 191 -19.63 -4.57 -5.39
N LYS A 192 -19.06 -3.58 -4.71
CA LYS A 192 -19.74 -2.35 -4.30
C LYS A 192 -18.74 -1.22 -4.18
N ASP A 193 -19.23 0.00 -4.33
CA ASP A 193 -18.43 1.18 -4.04
C ASP A 193 -17.98 1.22 -2.59
N VAL A 194 -16.75 1.68 -2.41
CA VAL A 194 -16.11 1.78 -1.10
C VAL A 194 -15.91 3.25 -0.76
N SER A 195 -16.53 3.66 0.34
CA SER A 195 -16.50 5.04 0.79
C SER A 195 -15.07 5.54 1.05
N LEU A 196 -14.91 6.86 0.97
CA LEU A 196 -13.69 7.54 1.38
C LEU A 196 -13.28 7.15 2.80
N ARG A 197 -11.98 7.19 3.03
CA ARG A 197 -11.37 7.00 4.34
C ARG A 197 -10.82 8.34 4.80
N TYR A 198 -10.82 8.54 6.11
CA TYR A 198 -10.16 9.65 6.76
C TYR A 198 -8.78 9.97 6.15
N ARG A 199 -8.51 11.25 5.92
CA ARG A 199 -7.19 11.79 5.66
C ARG A 199 -6.93 12.87 6.70
N ARG A 200 -5.70 12.90 7.21
CA ARG A 200 -5.27 14.03 8.03
C ARG A 200 -5.43 15.32 7.22
N PRO A 201 -5.83 16.43 7.84
CA PRO A 201 -5.77 17.75 7.21
C PRO A 201 -4.38 17.99 6.60
N LEU A 202 -4.33 18.63 5.43
CA LEU A 202 -3.06 18.87 4.72
C LEU A 202 -2.06 19.65 5.59
N GLU A 203 -2.58 20.61 6.34
CA GLU A 203 -1.83 21.40 7.32
C GLU A 203 -1.22 20.58 8.45
N GLN A 204 -1.69 19.36 8.75
CA GLN A 204 -1.04 18.48 9.73
C GLN A 204 0.13 17.67 9.15
N VAL A 205 0.34 17.67 7.84
CA VAL A 205 1.36 16.84 7.17
C VAL A 205 2.39 17.65 6.40
N VAL A 206 2.12 18.92 6.15
CA VAL A 206 3.03 19.86 5.49
C VAL A 206 3.72 20.72 6.53
N HIS A 207 5.05 20.65 6.54
CA HIS A 207 5.92 21.49 7.37
C HIS A 207 6.79 22.35 6.46
N TRP A 208 6.84 23.67 6.68
CA TRP A 208 7.65 24.58 5.88
C TRP A 208 9.00 24.85 6.56
N ASN A 209 10.10 24.64 5.84
CA ASN A 209 11.48 24.95 6.24
C ASN A 209 12.01 24.22 7.49
N GLY A 210 11.18 23.49 8.22
CA GLY A 210 11.54 22.75 9.42
C GLY A 210 10.32 22.06 10.00
N TYR A 211 10.55 20.98 10.75
CA TYR A 211 9.49 20.27 11.43
C TYR A 211 8.77 21.20 12.42
N GLN A 212 7.44 21.17 12.43
CA GLN A 212 6.63 21.97 13.34
C GLN A 212 6.25 21.11 14.55
N PRO A 213 6.80 21.37 15.75
CA PRO A 213 6.52 20.54 16.92
C PRO A 213 5.04 20.52 17.28
N ALA A 214 4.29 21.60 17.00
CA ALA A 214 2.85 21.66 17.25
C ALA A 214 2.01 20.70 16.37
N GLN A 215 2.62 20.17 15.30
CA GLN A 215 2.02 19.17 14.41
C GLN A 215 2.45 17.73 14.76
N PHE A 216 3.28 17.56 15.78
CA PHE A 216 3.62 16.25 16.34
C PHE A 216 2.37 15.53 16.83
N ARG A 217 2.36 14.20 16.71
CA ARG A 217 1.24 13.35 17.15
C ARG A 217 1.70 12.56 18.37
N PRO A 218 1.37 13.00 19.60
CA PRO A 218 1.85 12.34 20.81
C PRO A 218 1.31 10.92 20.94
N ASP A 219 1.98 10.09 21.73
CA ASP A 219 1.63 8.67 21.90
C ASP A 219 0.18 8.47 22.33
N ASP A 220 -0.35 9.32 23.21
CA ASP A 220 -1.74 9.25 23.66
C ASP A 220 -2.74 9.47 22.53
N LEU A 221 -2.44 10.38 21.59
CA LEU A 221 -3.24 10.57 20.38
C LEU A 221 -3.17 9.33 19.47
N ILE A 222 -1.99 8.69 19.37
CA ILE A 222 -1.81 7.45 18.60
C ILE A 222 -2.59 6.29 19.25
N HIS A 223 -2.58 6.19 20.58
CA HIS A 223 -3.34 5.22 21.35
C HIS A 223 -4.86 5.43 21.19
N ALA A 224 -5.33 6.67 21.31
CA ALA A 224 -6.73 7.03 21.04
C ALA A 224 -7.14 6.67 19.60
N TYR A 225 -6.26 6.92 18.62
CA TYR A 225 -6.51 6.48 17.25
C TYR A 225 -6.67 4.96 17.17
N ARG A 226 -5.69 4.21 17.69
CA ARG A 226 -5.65 2.75 17.61
C ARG A 226 -6.88 2.09 18.21
N ASP A 227 -7.28 2.56 19.40
CA ASP A 227 -8.24 1.89 20.28
C ASP A 227 -9.68 2.33 20.01
N ARG A 228 -9.90 3.61 19.70
CA ARG A 228 -11.26 4.18 19.54
C ARG A 228 -11.59 4.55 18.11
N ILE A 229 -10.71 5.24 17.40
CA ILE A 229 -11.08 5.92 16.14
C ILE A 229 -10.85 5.03 14.91
N ARG A 230 -9.76 4.27 14.87
CA ARG A 230 -9.35 3.44 13.72
C ARG A 230 -10.45 2.53 13.18
N PRO A 231 -11.26 1.83 14.00
CA PRO A 231 -12.36 1.00 13.50
C PRO A 231 -13.37 1.78 12.66
N PHE A 232 -13.55 3.06 12.94
CA PHE A 232 -14.54 3.93 12.31
C PHE A 232 -13.95 4.93 11.32
N ALA A 233 -12.63 5.19 11.37
CA ALA A 233 -11.96 6.03 10.36
C ALA A 233 -11.97 5.44 8.95
N MET A 234 -12.38 4.18 8.84
CA MET A 234 -12.60 3.47 7.59
C MET A 234 -14.07 3.60 7.16
N TYR A 235 -14.31 3.99 5.90
CA TYR A 235 -15.62 3.97 5.24
C TYR A 235 -16.63 5.04 5.71
N ARG A 236 -16.21 6.31 5.70
CA ARG A 236 -17.03 7.44 6.18
C ARG A 236 -17.66 8.29 5.07
N GLY A 237 -17.15 8.18 3.84
CA GLY A 237 -17.67 8.96 2.71
C GLY A 237 -17.10 10.38 2.62
N THR A 238 -16.52 10.89 3.70
CA THR A 238 -15.77 12.15 3.75
C THR A 238 -14.30 11.92 4.11
N GLU A 239 -13.45 12.88 3.81
CA GLU A 239 -12.02 12.83 4.17
C GLU A 239 -11.74 13.43 5.57
N ARG A 240 -12.55 14.40 6.00
CA ARG A 240 -12.39 15.10 7.29
C ARG A 240 -13.22 14.44 8.37
N MET A 241 -12.70 14.46 9.60
CA MET A 241 -13.35 13.84 10.73
C MET A 241 -14.52 14.67 11.24
N GLY A 242 -14.39 16.00 11.23
CA GLY A 242 -15.45 16.92 11.64
C GLY A 242 -16.72 16.82 10.79
N ASP A 243 -16.62 16.28 9.57
CA ASP A 243 -17.78 16.06 8.70
C ASP A 243 -18.58 14.79 9.06
N TRP A 244 -18.16 14.00 10.05
CA TRP A 244 -18.89 12.80 10.45
C TRP A 244 -20.03 13.16 11.40
N GLU A 245 -21.23 12.63 11.14
CA GLU A 245 -22.40 12.83 12.01
C GLU A 245 -22.14 12.40 13.47
N ASP A 246 -21.25 11.42 13.67
CA ASP A 246 -20.85 10.87 14.97
C ASP A 246 -19.41 11.29 15.38
N ALA A 247 -18.87 12.38 14.81
CA ALA A 247 -17.49 12.82 15.05
C ALA A 247 -17.19 13.03 16.54
N GLU A 248 -18.03 13.79 17.24
CA GLU A 248 -17.90 14.05 18.68
C GLU A 248 -18.01 12.75 19.49
N GLU A 249 -18.93 11.87 19.13
CA GLU A 249 -19.11 10.57 19.79
C GLU A 249 -17.87 9.67 19.62
N LYS A 250 -17.24 9.66 18.45
CA LYS A 250 -16.09 8.77 18.19
C LYS A 250 -14.76 9.36 18.61
N ALA A 251 -14.54 10.66 18.44
CA ALA A 251 -13.27 11.29 18.73
C ALA A 251 -13.21 11.87 20.15
N GLY A 252 -14.35 12.28 20.72
CA GLY A 252 -14.42 12.93 22.02
C GLY A 252 -13.46 14.12 22.10
N ASP A 253 -12.75 14.22 23.22
CA ASP A 253 -11.77 15.29 23.49
C ASP A 253 -10.65 15.37 22.44
N TRP A 254 -10.43 14.31 21.67
CA TRP A 254 -9.42 14.29 20.62
C TRP A 254 -9.88 14.89 19.29
N LEU A 255 -11.17 15.23 19.12
CA LEU A 255 -11.70 15.71 17.84
C LEU A 255 -10.87 16.86 17.26
N ALA A 256 -10.57 17.86 18.08
CA ALA A 256 -9.74 19.00 17.67
C ALA A 256 -8.36 18.59 17.16
N ALA A 257 -7.74 17.56 17.76
CA ALA A 257 -6.43 17.07 17.36
C ALA A 257 -6.47 16.22 16.06
N PHE A 258 -7.63 15.67 15.69
CA PHE A 258 -7.79 14.99 14.39
C PHE A 258 -8.27 15.92 13.28
N ASP A 259 -8.97 17.00 13.59
CA ASP A 259 -9.59 17.87 12.58
C ASP A 259 -8.88 19.22 12.38
N GLY A 260 -8.22 19.76 13.42
CA GLY A 260 -7.53 21.06 13.38
C GLY A 260 -6.05 21.00 12.97
N PRO A 261 -5.37 22.16 12.87
CA PRO A 261 -3.98 22.24 12.38
C PRO A 261 -2.92 21.73 13.36
N THR A 262 -3.22 21.75 14.66
CA THR A 262 -2.24 21.57 15.74
C THR A 262 -2.65 20.43 16.68
N PRO A 263 -2.37 19.16 16.32
CA PRO A 263 -2.62 18.00 17.19
C PRO A 263 -1.84 18.02 18.51
N ASN A 264 -0.79 18.85 18.63
CA ASN A 264 0.03 19.01 19.83
C ASN A 264 0.19 20.49 20.18
N PRO A 265 -0.82 21.14 20.80
CA PRO A 265 -0.80 22.59 21.01
C PRO A 265 0.43 23.12 21.77
N ASP A 266 0.97 22.33 22.70
CA ASP A 266 2.11 22.71 23.54
C ASP A 266 3.45 22.56 22.81
N GLY A 267 3.49 21.84 21.69
CA GLY A 267 4.68 21.67 20.87
C GLY A 267 5.80 20.84 21.52
N GLU A 268 5.52 20.14 22.62
CA GLU A 268 6.51 19.28 23.27
C GLU A 268 6.81 18.05 22.41
N LEU A 269 8.10 17.71 22.32
CA LEU A 269 8.60 16.53 21.64
C LEU A 269 9.14 15.53 22.68
N PRO A 270 9.09 14.22 22.41
CA PRO A 270 9.61 13.18 23.30
C PRO A 270 11.14 13.22 23.45
#